data_AF-A0A3N0AYD4-F1
#
_entry.id   AF-A0A3N0AYD4-F1
#
_cell.length_a   1.000
_cell.length_b   1.000
_cell.length_c   1.000
_cell.angle_alpha   90.00
_cell.angle_beta   90.00
_cell.angle_gamma   90.00
#
_symmetry.space_group_name_H-M   'P 1'
#
loop_
_entity.id
_entity.type
_entity.pdbx_description
1 polymer ?
#
loop_
_entity_poly.entity_id
_entity_poly.type
_entity_poly.pdbx_seq_one_letter_code
_entity_poly.pdbx_strand_id
1 'polypeptide(L)'
;MEGMIGRRDFLKTAGIAGAAILGTSALAGCAPSDNAHSEPLANTGEITWDDEVDVLVVGSGFAGLAAAIEAAEAGCSVRLIDKMPTYGGNSALNGGDMAAVGTPLQKEAGVEDSIDLMMEDMLRAGKNYNHVDRVRTVVENSASAVQWCTDLGVEFTKLNFHGGHSVPRTNTTSNATGADIIKAQVAKVEELGCPVELRTKLERLIEDESGRIIGAELKEGFALNMESSGESTFVKTAKGIVLASGGFSNDVQMRMIHEPRLTEELTSTNHDGATGEALREALKHKAMDVHLDWIQLGPWTSPDEPGFGYTPQFCERLVGYGLMIDPETGKRFVKETGDRKERADKMLELGHITLVMGDTPAVEAQVAPRILEGGLKTGVIMAFDTIEAIAAEFSIPAAEFKAEVTRWNGFVSAGKDDDFDALILENAAPIETPPFYVAKLWPKVHHTMGGLVTNLQAQVIDQDFNPIPGLYAAGEICGGTHGAVRLGSCAITDCVVFGRIAGQEVAKADASA
;
A
#
# COMPACT_ATOMS: atom_id res chain seq x y z
N MET A 1 23.38 8.10 51.74
CA MET A 1 22.16 7.62 52.43
C MET A 1 21.02 7.84 51.46
N GLU A 2 20.89 6.94 50.49
CA GLU A 2 20.13 5.66 50.60
C GLU A 2 18.62 5.93 50.59
N GLY A 3 17.80 5.32 49.73
CA GLY A 3 18.05 4.29 48.72
C GLY A 3 16.76 3.92 47.99
N MET A 4 16.93 3.52 46.74
CA MET A 4 15.99 2.84 45.83
C MET A 4 15.05 1.82 46.49
N ILE A 5 13.78 1.85 46.12
CA ILE A 5 12.84 0.72 46.32
C ILE A 5 12.83 -0.11 45.03
N GLY A 6 13.29 -1.36 45.13
CA GLY A 6 13.44 -2.31 44.03
C GLY A 6 12.25 -3.28 43.89
N ARG A 7 12.07 -3.78 42.66
CA ARG A 7 11.03 -4.70 42.15
C ARG A 7 11.00 -6.11 42.78
N ARG A 8 11.18 -6.29 44.09
CA ARG A 8 11.23 -7.63 44.72
C ARG A 8 10.28 -7.90 45.89
N ASP A 9 9.40 -6.97 46.25
CA ASP A 9 8.51 -7.13 47.42
C ASP A 9 7.04 -7.50 47.11
N PHE A 10 6.74 -8.02 45.91
CA PHE A 10 5.36 -8.38 45.53
C PHE A 10 4.97 -9.87 45.72
N LEU A 11 5.80 -10.71 46.35
CA LEU A 11 5.52 -12.17 46.41
C LEU A 11 5.58 -12.81 47.81
N LYS A 12 5.03 -12.17 48.86
CA LYS A 12 4.99 -12.77 50.21
C LYS A 12 3.69 -12.64 51.01
N THR A 13 2.53 -12.55 50.37
CA THR A 13 1.25 -12.58 51.11
C THR A 13 0.15 -13.27 50.30
N ALA A 14 0.18 -14.60 50.26
CA ALA A 14 -1.02 -15.43 50.09
C ALA A 14 -0.72 -16.86 50.54
N GLY A 15 -0.85 -17.11 51.84
CA GLY A 15 -0.77 -18.44 52.42
C GLY A 15 -1.79 -18.62 53.54
N ILE A 16 -2.63 -19.65 53.36
CA ILE A 16 -3.36 -20.44 54.37
C ILE A 16 -4.79 -20.02 54.73
N ALA A 17 -5.76 -20.71 54.09
CA ALA A 17 -6.90 -21.44 54.68
C ALA A 17 -7.52 -22.26 53.53
N GLY A 18 -7.75 -23.57 53.52
CA GLY A 18 -7.87 -24.60 54.55
C GLY A 18 -9.21 -25.31 54.38
N ALA A 19 -9.29 -26.42 53.64
CA ALA A 19 -10.22 -27.56 53.86
C ALA A 19 -10.06 -28.64 52.79
N ALA A 20 -10.04 -29.89 53.26
CA ALA A 20 -9.77 -31.11 52.51
C ALA A 20 -11.02 -31.75 51.90
N ILE A 21 -10.91 -32.34 50.71
CA ILE A 21 -11.66 -33.53 50.29
C ILE A 21 -10.70 -34.47 49.57
N LEU A 22 -10.48 -35.64 50.19
CA LEU A 22 -9.83 -36.80 49.60
C LEU A 22 -10.80 -37.48 48.62
N GLY A 23 -10.38 -37.65 47.37
CA GLY A 23 -11.07 -38.44 46.36
C GLY A 23 -10.06 -39.05 45.40
N THR A 24 -9.65 -40.28 45.69
CA THR A 24 -8.75 -41.11 44.89
C THR A 24 -9.39 -41.55 43.58
N SER A 25 -8.79 -41.25 42.41
CA SER A 25 -8.66 -42.15 41.25
C SER A 25 -8.11 -41.41 40.01
N ALA A 26 -7.32 -42.14 39.20
CA ALA A 26 -6.70 -41.76 37.92
C ALA A 26 -5.34 -41.03 37.95
N LEU A 27 -4.32 -41.68 38.53
CA LEU A 27 -2.95 -41.60 38.00
C LEU A 27 -2.83 -42.61 36.86
N ALA A 28 -3.00 -42.15 35.62
CA ALA A 28 -2.61 -42.90 34.42
C ALA A 28 -2.24 -41.92 33.31
N GLY A 29 -0.98 -42.00 32.83
CA GLY A 29 -0.61 -41.50 31.51
C GLY A 29 0.31 -40.28 31.45
N CYS A 30 1.47 -40.30 32.12
CA CYS A 30 2.63 -39.57 31.61
C CYS A 30 3.48 -40.55 30.79
N ALA A 31 3.24 -40.61 29.49
CA ALA A 31 4.21 -41.10 28.51
C ALA A 31 4.72 -39.89 27.71
N PRO A 32 6.02 -39.80 27.39
CA PRO A 32 6.51 -38.76 26.51
C PRO A 32 5.94 -39.02 25.12
N SER A 33 5.13 -38.09 24.59
CA SER A 33 4.79 -38.12 23.17
C SER A 33 6.07 -37.86 22.40
N ASP A 34 6.44 -38.85 21.59
CA ASP A 34 7.57 -38.83 20.69
C ASP A 34 7.65 -37.54 19.87
N ASN A 35 8.89 -37.16 19.56
CA ASN A 35 9.28 -36.11 18.65
C ASN A 35 8.34 -36.03 17.45
N ALA A 36 7.52 -34.98 17.41
CA ALA A 36 6.96 -34.48 16.16
C ALA A 36 8.11 -33.90 15.35
N HIS A 37 8.82 -34.77 14.63
CA HIS A 37 9.45 -34.36 13.39
C HIS A 37 8.31 -33.83 12.52
N SER A 38 8.38 -32.55 12.16
CA SER A 38 7.53 -31.95 11.14
C SER A 38 7.70 -32.75 9.86
N GLU A 39 6.70 -33.57 9.53
CA GLU A 39 6.60 -34.17 8.20
C GLU A 39 6.54 -33.05 7.16
N PRO A 40 7.16 -33.23 5.98
CA PRO A 40 7.00 -32.29 4.88
C PRO A 40 5.51 -32.18 4.53
N LEU A 41 5.05 -30.97 4.17
CA LEU A 41 3.71 -30.67 3.65
C LEU A 41 3.48 -31.31 2.27
N ALA A 42 3.70 -32.62 2.14
CA ALA A 42 3.35 -33.38 0.94
C ALA A 42 1.87 -33.75 1.06
N ASN A 43 0.99 -32.89 0.52
CA ASN A 43 -0.45 -33.13 0.51
C ASN A 43 -0.80 -34.10 -0.63
N THR A 44 -0.30 -35.35 -0.56
CA THR A 44 -0.40 -36.37 -1.63
C THR A 44 -1.64 -37.26 -1.48
N GLY A 45 -2.78 -36.70 -1.08
CA GLY A 45 -4.05 -37.33 -1.44
C GLY A 45 -4.20 -37.29 -2.96
N GLU A 46 -4.84 -38.27 -3.58
CA GLU A 46 -5.14 -38.21 -5.02
C GLU A 46 -6.14 -37.05 -5.25
N ILE A 47 -5.62 -35.88 -5.67
CA ILE A 47 -6.41 -34.68 -5.93
C ILE A 47 -7.21 -34.92 -7.20
N THR A 48 -8.53 -34.80 -7.10
CA THR A 48 -9.39 -34.68 -8.28
C THR A 48 -9.40 -33.21 -8.69
N TRP A 49 -8.92 -32.92 -9.89
CA TRP A 49 -8.92 -31.56 -10.44
C TRP A 49 -10.29 -31.26 -11.06
N ASP A 50 -10.87 -30.12 -10.71
CA ASP A 50 -12.13 -29.63 -11.27
C ASP A 50 -11.91 -28.89 -12.58
N ASP A 51 -10.72 -28.28 -12.75
CA ASP A 51 -10.37 -27.45 -13.90
C ASP A 51 -8.86 -27.48 -14.19
N GLU A 52 -8.46 -27.16 -15.43
CA GLU A 52 -7.07 -27.04 -15.86
C GLU A 52 -6.89 -25.83 -16.78
N VAL A 53 -5.94 -24.96 -16.43
CA VAL A 53 -5.56 -23.77 -17.21
C VAL A 53 -4.05 -23.68 -17.35
N ASP A 54 -3.55 -22.84 -18.26
CA ASP A 54 -2.12 -22.57 -18.34
C ASP A 54 -1.67 -21.74 -17.12
N VAL A 55 -2.41 -20.66 -16.83
CA VAL A 55 -2.03 -19.68 -15.81
C VAL A 55 -3.20 -19.34 -14.90
N LEU A 56 -2.98 -19.43 -13.59
CA LEU A 56 -3.87 -18.84 -12.59
C LEU A 56 -3.30 -17.51 -12.10
N VAL A 57 -4.09 -16.45 -12.14
CA VAL A 57 -3.72 -15.14 -11.58
C VAL A 57 -4.61 -14.84 -10.37
N VAL A 58 -3.97 -14.54 -9.24
CA VAL A 58 -4.66 -14.34 -7.95
C VAL A 58 -4.64 -12.87 -7.56
N GLY A 59 -5.78 -12.19 -7.71
CA GLY A 59 -5.99 -10.78 -7.39
C GLY A 59 -6.18 -9.92 -8.63
N SER A 60 -7.18 -9.04 -8.61
CA SER A 60 -7.57 -8.19 -9.76
C SER A 60 -7.11 -6.74 -9.64
N GLY A 61 -6.02 -6.48 -8.88
CA GLY A 61 -5.37 -5.16 -8.87
C GLY A 61 -4.55 -4.89 -10.13
N PHE A 62 -3.83 -3.76 -10.18
CA PHE A 62 -3.02 -3.38 -11.35
C PHE A 62 -2.06 -4.47 -11.81
N ALA A 63 -1.39 -5.14 -10.87
CA ALA A 63 -0.40 -6.17 -11.17
C ALA A 63 -1.03 -7.45 -11.73
N GLY A 64 -2.13 -7.92 -11.14
CA GLY A 64 -2.80 -9.14 -11.60
C GLY A 64 -3.48 -8.96 -12.94
N LEU A 65 -4.17 -7.84 -13.15
CA LEU A 65 -4.76 -7.54 -14.45
C LEU A 65 -3.69 -7.39 -15.54
N ALA A 66 -2.56 -6.72 -15.25
CA ALA A 66 -1.44 -6.64 -16.19
C ALA A 66 -0.84 -8.01 -16.52
N ALA A 67 -0.67 -8.89 -15.51
CA ALA A 67 -0.19 -10.24 -15.71
C ALA A 67 -1.16 -11.08 -16.57
N ALA A 68 -2.46 -10.98 -16.31
CA ALA A 68 -3.49 -11.69 -17.05
C ALA A 68 -3.54 -11.26 -18.52
N ILE A 69 -3.46 -9.96 -18.80
CA ILE A 69 -3.42 -9.44 -20.17
C ILE A 69 -2.21 -9.99 -20.92
N GLU A 70 -1.01 -9.85 -20.35
CA GLU A 70 0.22 -10.26 -21.04
C GLU A 70 0.29 -11.78 -21.25
N ALA A 71 -0.17 -12.58 -20.28
CA ALA A 71 -0.25 -14.04 -20.44
C ALA A 71 -1.29 -14.45 -21.50
N ALA A 72 -2.46 -13.82 -21.53
CA ALA A 72 -3.50 -14.11 -22.52
C ALA A 72 -3.09 -13.66 -23.94
N GLU A 73 -2.44 -12.51 -24.09
CA GLU A 73 -1.87 -12.06 -25.38
C GLU A 73 -0.75 -12.97 -25.88
N ALA A 74 -0.04 -13.64 -24.97
CA ALA A 74 0.92 -14.70 -25.30
C ALA A 74 0.25 -16.05 -25.64
N GLY A 75 -1.10 -16.12 -25.63
CA GLY A 75 -1.88 -17.29 -26.04
C GLY A 75 -2.16 -18.30 -24.93
N CYS A 76 -1.92 -17.96 -23.66
CA CYS A 76 -2.25 -18.83 -22.53
C CYS A 76 -3.75 -18.80 -22.22
N SER A 77 -4.30 -19.94 -21.80
CA SER A 77 -5.56 -19.99 -21.07
C SER A 77 -5.35 -19.43 -19.65
N VAL A 78 -6.05 -18.34 -19.32
CA VAL A 78 -5.86 -17.61 -18.06
C VAL A 78 -7.13 -17.66 -17.24
N ARG A 79 -7.00 -18.11 -15.98
CA ARG A 79 -8.04 -17.93 -14.95
C ARG A 79 -7.62 -16.79 -14.03
N LEU A 80 -8.45 -15.75 -13.92
CA LEU A 80 -8.17 -14.57 -13.09
C LEU A 80 -9.22 -14.48 -11.98
N ILE A 81 -8.78 -14.60 -10.72
CA ILE A 81 -9.68 -14.64 -9.56
C ILE A 81 -9.51 -13.44 -8.64
N ASP A 82 -10.59 -13.06 -7.96
CA ASP A 82 -10.56 -12.12 -6.85
C ASP A 82 -11.52 -12.55 -5.73
N LYS A 83 -11.05 -12.54 -4.48
CA LYS A 83 -11.88 -12.93 -3.33
C LYS A 83 -12.99 -11.94 -3.03
N MET A 84 -12.86 -10.69 -3.49
CA MET A 84 -13.81 -9.61 -3.22
C MET A 84 -15.00 -9.68 -4.17
N PRO A 85 -16.17 -9.13 -3.78
CA PRO A 85 -17.34 -9.05 -4.66
C PRO A 85 -17.21 -7.98 -5.76
N THR A 86 -16.07 -7.29 -5.83
CA THR A 86 -15.75 -6.24 -6.81
C THR A 86 -14.25 -6.32 -7.11
N TYR A 87 -13.87 -6.11 -8.37
CA TYR A 87 -12.47 -6.11 -8.79
C TYR A 87 -11.71 -4.85 -8.36
N GLY A 88 -10.37 -4.88 -8.51
CA GLY A 88 -9.49 -3.71 -8.43
C GLY A 88 -8.80 -3.48 -7.08
N GLY A 89 -9.36 -3.96 -5.96
CA GLY A 89 -8.76 -3.80 -4.63
C GLY A 89 -8.31 -2.35 -4.34
N ASN A 90 -7.13 -2.19 -3.71
CA ASN A 90 -6.51 -0.86 -3.48
C ASN A 90 -6.22 -0.09 -4.78
N SER A 91 -6.05 -0.80 -5.89
CA SER A 91 -5.72 -0.20 -7.18
C SER A 91 -6.87 0.63 -7.74
N ALA A 92 -8.13 0.31 -7.41
CA ALA A 92 -9.28 1.12 -7.80
C ALA A 92 -9.47 2.37 -6.91
N LEU A 93 -8.97 2.35 -5.67
CA LEU A 93 -9.26 3.39 -4.66
C LEU A 93 -8.33 4.60 -4.69
N ASN A 94 -7.10 4.43 -5.16
CA ASN A 94 -6.07 5.48 -5.13
C ASN A 94 -6.36 6.62 -6.15
N GLY A 95 -5.54 7.68 -6.09
CA GLY A 95 -5.69 8.90 -6.89
C GLY A 95 -5.29 8.81 -8.37
N GLY A 96 -4.94 7.63 -8.91
CA GLY A 96 -4.57 7.49 -10.33
C GLY A 96 -3.27 8.19 -10.71
N ASP A 97 -2.36 8.30 -9.74
CA ASP A 97 -1.11 9.05 -9.83
C ASP A 97 0.06 8.09 -10.11
N MET A 98 0.59 8.11 -11.34
CA MET A 98 1.64 7.17 -11.80
C MET A 98 2.95 7.89 -12.12
N ALA A 99 4.01 7.58 -11.35
CA ALA A 99 5.33 8.16 -11.56
C ALA A 99 6.04 7.55 -12.77
N ALA A 100 6.55 8.38 -13.67
CA ALA A 100 7.39 7.93 -14.77
C ALA A 100 8.34 9.00 -15.26
N VAL A 101 9.45 8.56 -15.86
CA VAL A 101 10.50 9.43 -16.41
C VAL A 101 10.37 9.55 -17.93
N GLY A 102 10.41 10.76 -18.47
CA GLY A 102 10.46 11.02 -19.91
C GLY A 102 9.10 10.95 -20.62
N THR A 103 7.98 11.10 -19.89
CA THR A 103 6.63 11.04 -20.47
C THR A 103 6.31 12.27 -21.35
N PRO A 104 5.32 12.19 -22.25
CA PRO A 104 4.86 13.35 -23.02
C PRO A 104 4.46 14.55 -22.14
N LEU A 105 3.80 14.31 -21.00
CA LEU A 105 3.41 15.38 -20.06
C LEU A 105 4.62 16.09 -19.44
N GLN A 106 5.70 15.36 -19.12
CA GLN A 106 6.94 16.01 -18.65
C GLN A 106 7.59 16.87 -19.73
N LYS A 107 7.61 16.38 -20.98
CA LYS A 107 8.14 17.13 -22.12
C LYS A 107 7.35 18.40 -22.40
N GLU A 108 6.02 18.33 -22.35
CA GLU A 108 5.12 19.47 -22.52
C GLU A 108 5.32 20.51 -21.42
N ALA A 109 5.51 20.06 -20.17
CA ALA A 109 5.78 20.93 -19.03
C ALA A 109 7.22 21.46 -18.97
N GLY A 110 8.10 21.04 -19.88
CA GLY A 110 9.52 21.42 -19.89
C GLY A 110 10.32 20.91 -18.68
N VAL A 111 9.87 19.82 -18.04
CA VAL A 111 10.56 19.24 -16.88
C VAL A 111 11.74 18.39 -17.33
N GLU A 112 12.93 18.73 -16.83
CA GLU A 112 14.13 17.90 -16.98
C GLU A 112 14.16 16.83 -15.87
N ASP A 113 14.06 15.57 -16.26
CA ASP A 113 14.08 14.42 -15.35
C ASP A 113 14.98 13.30 -15.92
N SER A 114 15.38 12.34 -15.08
CA SER A 114 16.22 11.23 -15.51
C SER A 114 15.97 9.97 -14.69
N ILE A 115 16.38 8.82 -15.24
CA ILE A 115 16.34 7.53 -14.56
C ILE A 115 17.12 7.62 -13.25
N ASP A 116 18.35 8.16 -13.30
CA ASP A 116 19.20 8.30 -12.12
C ASP A 116 18.54 9.18 -11.05
N LEU A 117 17.92 10.30 -11.43
CA LEU A 117 17.23 11.18 -10.47
C LEU A 117 16.03 10.50 -9.79
N MET A 118 15.20 9.79 -10.54
CA MET A 118 14.07 9.04 -9.93
C MET A 118 14.57 7.87 -9.08
N MET A 119 15.66 7.20 -9.48
CA MET A 119 16.30 6.18 -8.66
C MET A 119 16.81 6.77 -7.34
N GLU A 120 17.54 7.89 -7.38
CA GLU A 120 18.03 8.60 -6.20
C GLU A 120 16.89 8.99 -5.26
N ASP A 121 15.78 9.50 -5.79
CA ASP A 121 14.59 9.83 -4.98
C ASP A 121 14.01 8.59 -4.29
N MET A 122 13.88 7.47 -5.01
CA MET A 122 13.36 6.21 -4.47
C MET A 122 14.29 5.59 -3.42
N LEU A 123 15.62 5.64 -3.64
CA LEU A 123 16.62 5.11 -2.72
C LEU A 123 16.72 5.97 -1.46
N ARG A 124 16.64 7.29 -1.59
CA ARG A 124 16.58 8.24 -0.47
C ARG A 124 15.35 7.96 0.40
N ALA A 125 14.17 7.90 -0.21
CA ALA A 125 12.93 7.59 0.51
C ALA A 125 13.00 6.20 1.18
N GLY A 126 13.42 5.18 0.44
CA GLY A 126 13.56 3.82 0.95
C GLY A 126 14.72 3.62 1.94
N LYS A 127 15.44 4.68 2.31
CA LYS A 127 16.61 4.67 3.22
C LYS A 127 17.70 3.69 2.78
N ASN A 128 17.85 3.47 1.47
CA ASN A 128 18.74 2.50 0.86
C ASN A 128 18.50 1.03 1.27
N TYR A 129 17.33 0.71 1.83
CA TYR A 129 16.88 -0.69 2.01
C TYR A 129 16.29 -1.28 0.73
N ASN A 130 16.17 -0.49 -0.35
CA ASN A 130 15.67 -0.97 -1.61
C ASN A 130 16.64 -1.98 -2.25
N HIS A 131 16.10 -2.95 -2.98
CA HIS A 131 16.88 -3.78 -3.89
C HIS A 131 17.11 -2.98 -5.18
N VAL A 132 18.33 -2.48 -5.36
CA VAL A 132 18.67 -1.49 -6.41
C VAL A 132 18.30 -1.98 -7.81
N ASP A 133 18.51 -3.26 -8.12
CA ASP A 133 18.17 -3.82 -9.43
C ASP A 133 16.66 -3.81 -9.69
N ARG A 134 15.83 -4.06 -8.68
CA ARG A 134 14.37 -3.93 -8.81
C ARG A 134 13.96 -2.49 -9.03
N VAL A 135 14.53 -1.55 -8.27
CA VAL A 135 14.27 -0.10 -8.47
C VAL A 135 14.63 0.31 -9.89
N ARG A 136 15.80 -0.11 -10.37
CA ARG A 136 16.24 0.14 -11.75
C ARG A 136 15.23 -0.39 -12.76
N THR A 137 14.79 -1.64 -12.63
CA THR A 137 13.78 -2.23 -13.53
C THR A 137 12.49 -1.41 -13.55
N VAL A 138 11.99 -0.96 -12.40
CA VAL A 138 10.76 -0.12 -12.33
C VAL A 138 10.97 1.22 -13.02
N VAL A 139 12.08 1.91 -12.73
CA VAL A 139 12.31 3.26 -13.25
C VAL A 139 12.58 3.24 -14.76
N GLU A 140 13.41 2.31 -15.24
CA GLU A 140 13.72 2.14 -16.68
C GLU A 140 12.48 1.77 -17.51
N ASN A 141 11.50 1.07 -16.93
CA ASN A 141 10.25 0.70 -17.59
C ASN A 141 9.07 1.63 -17.26
N SER A 142 9.31 2.73 -16.54
CA SER A 142 8.22 3.58 -16.06
C SER A 142 7.44 4.27 -17.20
N ALA A 143 8.14 4.79 -18.21
CA ALA A 143 7.50 5.41 -19.37
C ALA A 143 6.72 4.40 -20.22
N SER A 144 7.26 3.19 -20.41
CA SER A 144 6.60 2.14 -21.18
C SER A 144 5.37 1.60 -20.47
N ALA A 145 5.36 1.64 -19.13
CA ALA A 145 4.18 1.31 -18.33
C ALA A 145 3.06 2.36 -18.48
N VAL A 146 3.39 3.66 -18.45
CA VAL A 146 2.41 4.73 -18.74
C VAL A 146 1.86 4.59 -20.16
N GLN A 147 2.74 4.38 -21.15
CA GLN A 147 2.32 4.20 -22.54
C GLN A 147 1.40 2.97 -22.71
N TRP A 148 1.74 1.85 -22.07
CA TRP A 148 0.90 0.65 -22.11
C TRP A 148 -0.49 0.90 -21.53
N CYS A 149 -0.60 1.63 -20.41
CA CYS A 149 -1.91 2.05 -19.90
C CYS A 149 -2.65 2.95 -20.91
N THR A 150 -1.95 3.87 -21.58
CA THR A 150 -2.55 4.71 -22.63
C THR A 150 -3.03 3.90 -23.83
N ASP A 151 -2.29 2.87 -24.24
CA ASP A 151 -2.68 1.98 -25.35
C ASP A 151 -3.94 1.17 -25.01
N LEU A 152 -4.21 0.91 -23.73
CA LEU A 152 -5.46 0.33 -23.23
C LEU A 152 -6.61 1.35 -23.12
N GLY A 153 -6.36 2.63 -23.43
CA GLY A 153 -7.37 3.70 -23.40
C GLY A 153 -7.38 4.55 -22.12
N VAL A 154 -6.34 4.47 -21.28
CA VAL A 154 -6.22 5.37 -20.11
C VAL A 154 -5.74 6.75 -20.54
N GLU A 155 -6.49 7.78 -20.15
CA GLU A 155 -6.09 9.17 -20.37
C GLU A 155 -5.37 9.74 -19.13
N PHE A 156 -4.14 10.22 -19.32
CA PHE A 156 -3.41 11.00 -18.34
C PHE A 156 -3.40 12.47 -18.76
N THR A 157 -3.89 13.36 -17.90
CA THR A 157 -4.19 14.76 -18.29
C THR A 157 -3.45 15.81 -17.47
N LYS A 158 -2.84 15.43 -16.34
CA LYS A 158 -2.13 16.35 -15.46
C LYS A 158 -0.80 15.77 -15.02
N LEU A 159 0.24 16.60 -15.04
CA LEU A 159 1.51 16.33 -14.38
C LEU A 159 1.50 16.92 -12.97
N ASN A 160 1.74 16.09 -11.96
CA ASN A 160 1.71 16.49 -10.56
C ASN A 160 3.07 16.28 -9.86
N PHE A 161 3.24 17.03 -8.78
CA PHE A 161 4.32 16.85 -7.80
C PHE A 161 3.78 16.08 -6.57
N HIS A 162 4.61 15.21 -6.01
CA HIS A 162 4.33 14.52 -4.75
C HIS A 162 5.55 14.69 -3.82
N GLY A 163 5.32 14.70 -2.50
CA GLY A 163 6.39 14.83 -1.52
C GLY A 163 7.48 13.76 -1.68
N GLY A 164 8.75 14.16 -1.47
CA GLY A 164 9.94 13.32 -1.62
C GLY A 164 10.52 13.21 -3.03
N HIS A 165 9.79 13.59 -4.08
CA HIS A 165 10.35 13.68 -5.44
C HIS A 165 11.15 14.97 -5.62
N SER A 166 12.18 14.93 -6.47
CA SER A 166 12.96 16.11 -6.84
C SER A 166 12.30 16.97 -7.92
N VAL A 167 11.49 16.37 -8.80
CA VAL A 167 10.77 17.07 -9.89
C VAL A 167 9.35 16.50 -10.08
N PRO A 168 8.42 17.27 -10.69
CA PRO A 168 7.11 16.75 -11.11
C PRO A 168 7.25 15.64 -12.15
N ARG A 169 6.74 14.45 -11.84
CA ARG A 169 6.83 13.26 -12.72
C ARG A 169 5.62 12.33 -12.64
N THR A 170 4.59 12.76 -11.93
CA THR A 170 3.41 11.96 -11.67
C THR A 170 2.36 12.27 -12.71
N ASN A 171 2.05 11.29 -13.56
CA ASN A 171 1.02 11.36 -14.57
C ASN A 171 -0.30 10.96 -13.91
N THR A 172 -1.25 11.88 -13.87
CA THR A 172 -2.54 11.67 -13.19
C THR A 172 -3.63 11.37 -14.21
N THR A 173 -4.42 10.33 -13.94
CA THR A 173 -5.57 9.97 -14.77
C THR A 173 -6.61 11.09 -14.84
N SER A 174 -7.38 11.14 -15.92
CA SER A 174 -8.35 12.22 -16.18
C SER A 174 -9.36 12.44 -15.06
N ASN A 175 -9.78 11.38 -14.34
CA ASN A 175 -10.68 11.50 -13.18
C ASN A 175 -9.95 11.46 -11.83
N ALA A 176 -8.61 11.54 -11.82
CA ALA A 176 -7.77 11.43 -10.62
C ALA A 176 -8.13 10.21 -9.76
N THR A 177 -8.24 9.06 -10.42
CA THR A 177 -8.55 7.78 -9.78
C THR A 177 -7.88 6.61 -10.48
N GLY A 178 -7.38 5.66 -9.69
CA GLY A 178 -6.86 4.40 -10.20
C GLY A 178 -7.94 3.53 -10.87
N ALA A 179 -9.22 3.80 -10.60
CA ALA A 179 -10.34 3.13 -11.27
C ALA A 179 -10.33 3.32 -12.79
N ASP A 180 -9.76 4.41 -13.31
CA ASP A 180 -9.63 4.61 -14.76
C ASP A 180 -8.71 3.56 -15.40
N ILE A 181 -7.58 3.27 -14.76
CA ILE A 181 -6.65 2.21 -15.18
C ILE A 181 -7.30 0.82 -15.01
N ILE A 182 -7.96 0.57 -13.86
CA ILE A 182 -8.63 -0.72 -13.62
C ILE A 182 -9.71 -0.99 -14.67
N LYS A 183 -10.56 -0.01 -15.02
CA LYS A 183 -11.60 -0.21 -16.03
C LYS A 183 -11.02 -0.54 -17.41
N ALA A 184 -9.95 0.14 -17.82
CA ALA A 184 -9.28 -0.13 -19.09
C ALA A 184 -8.69 -1.55 -19.13
N GLN A 185 -8.03 -1.96 -18.05
CA GLN A 185 -7.47 -3.31 -17.94
C GLN A 185 -8.56 -4.39 -17.87
N VAL A 186 -9.64 -4.17 -17.12
CA VAL A 186 -10.79 -5.09 -17.03
C VAL A 186 -11.43 -5.27 -18.40
N ALA A 187 -11.67 -4.18 -19.13
CA ALA A 187 -12.21 -4.25 -20.49
C ALA A 187 -11.31 -5.10 -21.41
N LYS A 188 -9.98 -5.01 -21.25
CA LYS A 188 -9.04 -5.80 -22.04
C LYS A 188 -9.06 -7.29 -21.69
N VAL A 189 -9.09 -7.68 -20.41
CA VAL A 189 -9.18 -9.10 -20.04
C VAL A 189 -10.53 -9.72 -20.45
N GLU A 190 -11.61 -8.94 -20.42
CA GLU A 190 -12.92 -9.37 -20.96
C GLU A 190 -12.86 -9.58 -22.48
N GLU A 191 -12.22 -8.67 -23.23
CA GLU A 191 -11.98 -8.82 -24.67
C GLU A 191 -11.16 -10.07 -25.00
N LEU A 192 -10.15 -10.38 -24.18
CA LEU A 192 -9.27 -11.54 -24.32
C LEU A 192 -9.90 -12.86 -23.84
N GLY A 193 -11.09 -12.83 -23.26
CA GLY A 193 -11.82 -14.02 -22.81
C GLY A 193 -11.39 -14.56 -21.44
N CYS A 194 -10.74 -13.76 -20.60
CA CYS A 194 -10.35 -14.10 -19.23
C CYS A 194 -10.99 -13.14 -18.20
N PRO A 195 -12.34 -13.06 -18.12
CA PRO A 195 -13.02 -12.15 -17.21
C PRO A 195 -12.66 -12.45 -15.74
N VAL A 196 -12.75 -11.42 -14.89
CA VAL A 196 -12.46 -11.57 -13.46
C VAL A 196 -13.53 -12.42 -12.77
N GLU A 197 -13.12 -13.52 -12.16
CA GLU A 197 -13.96 -14.35 -11.30
C GLU A 197 -13.98 -13.78 -9.88
N LEU A 198 -15.06 -13.08 -9.54
CA LEU A 198 -15.27 -12.47 -8.23
C LEU A 198 -15.78 -13.49 -7.21
N ARG A 199 -15.54 -13.22 -5.93
CA ARG A 199 -15.84 -14.12 -4.81
C ARG A 199 -15.14 -15.47 -4.93
N THR A 200 -13.93 -15.49 -5.46
CA THR A 200 -13.10 -16.69 -5.56
C THR A 200 -11.78 -16.46 -4.85
N LYS A 201 -11.60 -17.14 -3.71
CA LYS A 201 -10.42 -16.97 -2.83
C LYS A 201 -9.41 -18.09 -3.07
N LEU A 202 -8.13 -17.76 -3.18
CA LEU A 202 -7.04 -18.73 -3.04
C LEU A 202 -6.99 -19.23 -1.59
N GLU A 203 -7.15 -20.54 -1.38
CA GLU A 203 -7.10 -21.15 -0.05
C GLU A 203 -5.75 -21.85 0.18
N ARG A 204 -5.29 -22.67 -0.78
CA ARG A 204 -4.02 -23.41 -0.69
C ARG A 204 -3.30 -23.49 -2.02
N LEU A 205 -1.97 -23.46 -1.98
CA LEU A 205 -1.15 -23.84 -3.12
C LEU A 205 -0.90 -25.35 -3.08
N ILE A 206 -0.84 -25.99 -4.25
CA ILE A 206 -0.58 -27.42 -4.38
C ILE A 206 0.82 -27.62 -4.96
N GLU A 207 1.67 -28.27 -4.17
CA GLU A 207 3.07 -28.59 -4.50
C GLU A 207 3.20 -30.09 -4.81
N ASP A 208 3.98 -30.44 -5.82
CA ASP A 208 4.33 -31.84 -6.13
C ASP A 208 5.60 -32.31 -5.42
N GLU A 209 5.98 -33.57 -5.61
CA GLU A 209 7.17 -34.16 -4.97
C GLU A 209 8.50 -33.51 -5.40
N SER A 210 8.52 -32.77 -6.52
CA SER A 210 9.69 -32.05 -7.01
C SER A 210 9.84 -30.66 -6.38
N GLY A 211 8.81 -30.18 -5.67
CA GLY A 211 8.74 -28.84 -5.13
C GLY A 211 8.11 -27.81 -6.07
N ARG A 212 7.51 -28.25 -7.18
CA ARG A 212 6.82 -27.38 -8.13
C ARG A 212 5.40 -27.10 -7.66
N ILE A 213 4.98 -25.85 -7.75
CA ILE A 213 3.56 -25.49 -7.61
C ILE A 213 2.82 -25.88 -8.89
N ILE A 214 1.88 -26.82 -8.77
CA ILE A 214 1.15 -27.44 -9.91
C ILE A 214 -0.32 -27.01 -9.98
N GLY A 215 -0.81 -26.28 -8.98
CA GLY A 215 -2.19 -25.85 -8.92
C GLY A 215 -2.55 -25.21 -7.59
N ALA A 216 -3.84 -25.00 -7.38
CA ALA A 216 -4.37 -24.39 -6.18
C ALA A 216 -5.73 -24.97 -5.80
N GLU A 217 -6.02 -24.95 -4.50
CA GLU A 217 -7.40 -25.00 -4.00
C GLU A 217 -7.96 -23.57 -3.91
N LEU A 218 -9.16 -23.41 -4.43
CA LEU A 218 -9.94 -22.17 -4.38
C LEU A 218 -11.20 -22.38 -3.53
N LYS A 219 -11.71 -21.28 -2.96
CA LYS A 219 -13.08 -21.20 -2.41
C LYS A 219 -13.93 -20.32 -3.32
N GLU A 220 -14.80 -20.93 -4.10
CA GLU A 220 -15.74 -20.24 -5.00
C GLU A 220 -17.02 -19.85 -4.26
N GLY A 221 -17.50 -18.62 -4.43
CA GLY A 221 -18.62 -18.08 -3.65
C GLY A 221 -18.22 -17.57 -2.26
N PHE A 222 -16.94 -17.28 -2.05
CA PHE A 222 -16.39 -16.75 -0.81
C PHE A 222 -17.00 -15.39 -0.41
N ALA A 223 -17.18 -15.21 0.90
CA ALA A 223 -17.58 -13.96 1.53
C ALA A 223 -16.61 -13.62 2.68
N LEU A 224 -16.01 -12.43 2.63
CA LEU A 224 -14.97 -11.98 3.58
C LEU A 224 -15.37 -12.12 5.06
N ASN A 225 -16.64 -11.86 5.38
CA ASN A 225 -17.15 -11.92 6.75
C ASN A 225 -17.61 -13.32 7.19
N MET A 226 -17.34 -14.35 6.37
CA MET A 226 -17.71 -15.74 6.63
C MET A 226 -16.64 -16.66 6.06
N GLU A 227 -15.55 -16.86 6.79
CA GLU A 227 -14.36 -17.63 6.32
C GLU A 227 -14.67 -19.08 5.91
N SER A 228 -15.74 -19.66 6.46
CA SER A 228 -16.24 -20.99 6.10
C SER A 228 -17.15 -21.01 4.86
N SER A 229 -17.35 -19.88 4.19
CA SER A 229 -18.18 -19.78 2.99
C SER A 229 -17.42 -20.17 1.73
N GLY A 230 -18.18 -20.45 0.69
CA GLY A 230 -17.69 -20.92 -0.59
C GLY A 230 -17.51 -22.45 -0.64
N GLU A 231 -17.44 -22.96 -1.85
CA GLU A 231 -17.18 -24.38 -2.13
C GLU A 231 -15.72 -24.55 -2.55
N SER A 232 -15.07 -25.59 -2.02
CA SER A 232 -13.69 -25.93 -2.39
C SER A 232 -13.65 -26.49 -3.80
N THR A 233 -12.84 -25.90 -4.67
CA THR A 233 -12.52 -26.40 -6.02
C THR A 233 -11.02 -26.45 -6.24
N PHE A 234 -10.56 -27.33 -7.12
CA PHE A 234 -9.14 -27.53 -7.40
C PHE A 234 -8.84 -27.21 -8.86
N VAL A 235 -7.95 -26.26 -9.09
CA VAL A 235 -7.47 -25.89 -10.42
C VAL A 235 -6.02 -26.31 -10.61
N LYS A 236 -5.78 -27.05 -11.68
CA LYS A 236 -4.43 -27.40 -12.12
C LYS A 236 -3.88 -26.31 -13.03
N THR A 237 -2.59 -26.00 -12.90
CA THR A 237 -1.92 -25.04 -13.77
C THR A 237 -0.80 -25.71 -14.56
N ALA A 238 -0.87 -25.62 -15.88
CA ALA A 238 0.18 -26.15 -16.74
C ALA A 238 1.48 -25.34 -16.60
N LYS A 239 1.41 -23.99 -16.57
CA LYS A 239 2.60 -23.11 -16.53
C LYS A 239 2.90 -22.55 -15.15
N GLY A 240 1.88 -22.11 -14.41
CA GLY A 240 2.06 -21.67 -13.03
C GLY A 240 1.02 -20.69 -12.52
N ILE A 241 1.32 -20.13 -11.35
CA ILE A 241 0.45 -19.21 -10.61
C ILE A 241 1.16 -17.86 -10.44
N VAL A 242 0.46 -16.76 -10.74
CA VAL A 242 0.90 -15.39 -10.44
C VAL A 242 0.13 -14.87 -9.23
N LEU A 243 0.82 -14.70 -8.10
CA LEU A 243 0.27 -14.05 -6.92
C LEU A 243 0.33 -12.53 -7.06
N ALA A 244 -0.83 -11.88 -7.07
CA ALA A 244 -0.99 -10.44 -7.19
C ALA A 244 -2.02 -9.89 -6.18
N SER A 245 -2.06 -10.49 -4.99
CA SER A 245 -3.12 -10.28 -3.98
C SER A 245 -3.01 -8.98 -3.18
N GLY A 246 -2.00 -8.14 -3.44
CA GLY A 246 -1.72 -6.93 -2.67
C GLY A 246 -1.12 -7.21 -1.28
N GLY A 247 -1.11 -6.15 -0.45
CA GLY A 247 -0.51 -6.16 0.89
C GLY A 247 -1.40 -6.68 2.01
N PHE A 248 -1.01 -6.38 3.25
CA PHE A 248 -1.66 -6.89 4.48
C PHE A 248 -2.08 -5.79 5.48
N SER A 249 -2.23 -4.54 5.02
CA SER A 249 -2.56 -3.38 5.87
C SER A 249 -3.81 -3.53 6.76
N ASN A 250 -4.78 -4.36 6.35
CA ASN A 250 -6.02 -4.64 7.09
C ASN A 250 -5.95 -5.89 7.97
N ASP A 251 -4.87 -6.66 7.93
CA ASP A 251 -4.63 -7.70 8.91
C ASP A 251 -4.00 -7.10 10.17
N VAL A 252 -4.85 -6.71 11.12
CA VAL A 252 -4.44 -6.07 12.37
C VAL A 252 -3.49 -6.97 13.17
N GLN A 253 -3.71 -8.28 13.16
CA GLN A 253 -2.85 -9.22 13.86
C GLN A 253 -1.47 -9.26 13.22
N MET A 254 -1.40 -9.41 11.90
CA MET A 254 -0.14 -9.47 11.16
C MET A 254 0.63 -8.16 11.27
N ARG A 255 -0.01 -7.01 11.07
CA ARG A 255 0.70 -5.72 11.18
C ARG A 255 1.19 -5.45 12.60
N MET A 256 0.49 -5.90 13.65
CA MET A 256 0.95 -5.74 15.04
C MET A 256 2.12 -6.68 15.41
N ILE A 257 2.25 -7.83 14.75
CA ILE A 257 3.44 -8.69 14.90
C ILE A 257 4.70 -7.96 14.41
N HIS A 258 4.55 -7.19 13.34
CA HIS A 258 5.62 -6.48 12.64
C HIS A 258 5.91 -5.07 13.19
N GLU A 259 4.87 -4.30 13.50
CA GLU A 259 4.93 -2.99 14.15
C GLU A 259 3.84 -2.89 15.23
N PRO A 260 4.17 -3.14 16.51
CA PRO A 260 3.20 -3.25 17.60
C PRO A 260 2.34 -1.99 17.85
N ARG A 261 2.78 -0.83 17.36
CA ARG A 261 2.02 0.42 17.46
C ARG A 261 0.81 0.47 16.51
N LEU A 262 0.77 -0.36 15.47
CA LEU A 262 -0.33 -0.38 14.48
C LEU A 262 -1.53 -1.19 14.98
N THR A 263 -2.05 -0.82 16.15
CA THR A 263 -3.26 -1.42 16.73
C THR A 263 -4.51 -1.07 15.93
N GLU A 264 -5.65 -1.69 16.21
CA GLU A 264 -6.94 -1.42 15.56
C GLU A 264 -7.35 0.07 15.57
N GLU A 265 -6.86 0.85 16.55
CA GLU A 265 -7.11 2.30 16.66
C GLU A 265 -6.53 3.09 15.46
N LEU A 266 -5.44 2.60 14.87
CA LEU A 266 -4.90 3.12 13.62
C LEU A 266 -5.63 2.47 12.44
N THR A 267 -6.74 3.07 12.03
CA THR A 267 -7.52 2.60 10.87
C THR A 267 -6.68 2.60 9.58
N SER A 268 -7.22 1.99 8.53
CA SER A 268 -6.52 1.77 7.27
C SER A 268 -7.18 2.51 6.12
N THR A 269 -6.39 2.88 5.11
CA THR A 269 -6.93 3.40 3.85
C THR A 269 -7.33 2.30 2.85
N ASN A 270 -7.08 1.03 3.20
CA ASN A 270 -7.13 -0.08 2.26
C ASN A 270 -8.53 -0.69 2.17
N HIS A 271 -8.83 -1.36 1.06
CA HIS A 271 -10.03 -2.21 0.97
C HIS A 271 -9.93 -3.38 1.97
N ASP A 272 -11.07 -3.82 2.50
CA ASP A 272 -11.14 -4.82 3.57
C ASP A 272 -10.45 -6.15 3.25
N GLY A 273 -10.24 -6.45 1.96
CA GLY A 273 -9.55 -7.67 1.50
C GLY A 273 -8.02 -7.64 1.56
N ALA A 274 -7.38 -6.53 1.92
CA ALA A 274 -5.92 -6.40 2.00
C ALA A 274 -5.35 -7.05 3.28
N THR A 275 -5.42 -8.39 3.36
CA THR A 275 -5.23 -9.17 4.59
C THR A 275 -4.13 -10.24 4.50
N GLY A 276 -3.35 -10.28 3.41
CA GLY A 276 -2.10 -11.04 3.33
C GLY A 276 -2.19 -12.57 3.33
N GLU A 277 -3.35 -13.18 3.06
CA GLU A 277 -3.50 -14.64 3.10
C GLU A 277 -2.64 -15.36 2.07
N ALA A 278 -2.60 -14.86 0.82
CA ALA A 278 -1.79 -15.47 -0.24
C ALA A 278 -0.28 -15.34 0.04
N LEU A 279 0.14 -14.22 0.65
CA LEU A 279 1.51 -14.04 1.14
C LEU A 279 1.83 -15.15 2.15
N ARG A 280 1.00 -15.31 3.20
CA ARG A 280 1.21 -16.35 4.22
C ARG A 280 1.17 -17.76 3.64
N GLU A 281 0.32 -18.00 2.65
CA GLU A 281 0.26 -19.29 1.97
C GLU A 281 1.57 -19.59 1.24
N ALA A 282 2.10 -18.65 0.46
CA ALA A 282 3.40 -18.81 -0.19
C ALA A 282 4.55 -19.09 0.81
N LEU A 283 4.53 -18.46 2.00
CA LEU A 283 5.53 -18.73 3.04
C LEU A 283 5.50 -20.18 3.56
N LYS A 284 4.35 -20.86 3.52
CA LYS A 284 4.26 -22.29 3.86
C LYS A 284 4.99 -23.17 2.84
N HIS A 285 5.11 -22.69 1.60
CA HIS A 285 5.85 -23.31 0.51
C HIS A 285 7.30 -22.81 0.42
N LYS A 286 7.90 -22.51 1.59
CA LYS A 286 9.29 -22.05 1.72
C LYS A 286 9.61 -20.76 0.99
N ALA A 287 8.62 -19.96 0.56
CA ALA A 287 8.92 -18.66 -0.02
C ALA A 287 9.67 -17.78 0.99
N MET A 288 10.64 -17.02 0.49
CA MET A 288 11.38 -16.03 1.26
C MET A 288 10.62 -14.71 1.28
N ASP A 289 10.52 -14.09 2.44
CA ASP A 289 10.03 -12.73 2.61
C ASP A 289 11.16 -11.74 2.87
N VAL A 290 10.85 -10.46 2.70
CA VAL A 290 11.72 -9.35 3.06
C VAL A 290 10.88 -8.18 3.54
N HIS A 291 11.39 -7.41 4.51
CA HIS A 291 10.86 -6.09 4.86
C HIS A 291 9.43 -6.04 5.43
N LEU A 292 8.88 -7.13 5.95
CA LEU A 292 7.50 -7.15 6.47
C LEU A 292 7.25 -6.12 7.59
N ASP A 293 8.29 -5.69 8.31
CA ASP A 293 8.22 -4.64 9.34
C ASP A 293 8.08 -3.21 8.76
N TRP A 294 8.36 -3.01 7.47
CA TRP A 294 8.23 -1.72 6.81
C TRP A 294 6.78 -1.49 6.36
N ILE A 295 5.97 -0.96 7.27
CA ILE A 295 4.56 -0.61 7.06
C ILE A 295 4.40 0.91 7.06
N GLN A 296 3.91 1.46 5.94
CA GLN A 296 3.76 2.90 5.74
C GLN A 296 2.41 3.40 6.23
N LEU A 297 2.46 4.55 6.89
CA LEU A 297 1.29 5.35 7.24
C LEU A 297 1.08 6.48 6.23
N GLY A 298 -0.19 6.84 6.01
CA GLY A 298 -0.59 8.03 5.27
C GLY A 298 -0.82 9.21 6.20
N PRO A 299 0.06 10.23 6.28
CA PRO A 299 -0.12 11.43 7.10
C PRO A 299 -1.22 12.40 6.63
N TRP A 300 -1.79 12.16 5.45
CA TRP A 300 -2.77 13.04 4.79
C TRP A 300 -4.22 12.60 4.99
N THR A 301 -4.50 11.66 5.90
CA THR A 301 -5.86 11.16 6.16
C THR A 301 -6.53 11.93 7.27
N SER A 302 -7.87 11.95 7.29
CA SER A 302 -8.65 12.52 8.39
C SER A 302 -9.14 11.44 9.37
N PRO A 303 -9.18 11.72 10.68
CA PRO A 303 -9.88 10.88 11.65
C PRO A 303 -11.40 10.89 11.47
N ASP A 304 -11.93 11.91 10.78
CA ASP A 304 -13.37 12.11 10.57
C ASP A 304 -13.89 11.39 9.30
N GLU A 305 -13.05 10.60 8.63
CA GLU A 305 -13.41 9.80 7.45
C GLU A 305 -12.98 8.33 7.59
N PRO A 306 -13.72 7.36 7.05
CA PRO A 306 -13.20 6.01 6.86
C PRO A 306 -12.31 5.91 5.60
N GLY A 307 -11.37 4.97 5.59
CA GLY A 307 -10.61 4.63 4.39
C GLY A 307 -9.76 5.79 3.84
N PHE A 308 -9.64 5.84 2.51
CA PHE A 308 -8.95 6.89 1.77
C PHE A 308 -9.72 8.22 1.86
N GLY A 309 -10.99 8.30 1.44
CA GLY A 309 -11.81 9.52 1.63
C GLY A 309 -11.39 10.72 0.76
N TYR A 310 -11.84 11.93 1.11
CA TYR A 310 -11.55 13.18 0.40
C TYR A 310 -10.25 13.85 0.89
N THR A 311 -9.95 13.80 2.20
CA THR A 311 -8.81 14.51 2.77
C THR A 311 -7.45 14.16 2.15
N PRO A 312 -7.13 12.91 1.75
CA PRO A 312 -5.87 12.62 1.07
C PRO A 312 -5.65 13.41 -0.20
N GLN A 313 -6.69 13.56 -1.01
CA GLN A 313 -6.64 14.28 -2.28
C GLN A 313 -6.70 15.79 -2.11
N PHE A 314 -7.11 16.27 -0.94
CA PHE A 314 -6.98 17.66 -0.55
C PHE A 314 -5.57 17.95 -0.05
N CYS A 315 -5.13 17.22 0.98
CA CYS A 315 -3.85 17.42 1.65
C CYS A 315 -2.65 17.23 0.72
N GLU A 316 -2.57 16.13 -0.06
CA GLU A 316 -1.40 15.92 -0.93
C GLU A 316 -1.31 16.94 -2.07
N ARG A 317 -2.43 17.51 -2.51
CA ARG A 317 -2.42 18.56 -3.53
C ARG A 317 -1.98 19.92 -2.98
N LEU A 318 -2.02 20.09 -1.65
CA LEU A 318 -1.56 21.30 -0.98
C LEU A 318 -0.12 21.19 -0.45
N VAL A 319 0.52 20.03 -0.54
CA VAL A 319 1.95 19.92 -0.19
C VAL A 319 2.78 20.84 -1.07
N GLY A 320 3.52 21.76 -0.45
CA GLY A 320 4.31 22.80 -1.13
C GLY A 320 3.53 24.09 -1.47
N TYR A 321 2.22 24.11 -1.21
CA TYR A 321 1.34 25.28 -1.39
C TYR A 321 0.67 25.74 -0.09
N GLY A 322 0.51 24.83 0.87
CA GLY A 322 -0.19 25.02 2.12
C GLY A 322 0.64 24.60 3.33
N LEU A 323 0.07 24.84 4.50
CA LEU A 323 0.70 24.67 5.80
C LEU A 323 0.16 23.45 6.54
N MET A 324 1.04 22.71 7.23
CA MET A 324 0.63 21.73 8.25
C MET A 324 0.85 22.31 9.64
N ILE A 325 -0.21 22.39 10.45
CA ILE A 325 -0.23 23.12 11.72
C ILE A 325 -0.51 22.17 12.89
N ASP A 326 0.25 22.34 13.96
CA ASP A 326 -0.06 21.79 15.27
C ASP A 326 -1.01 22.75 16.00
N PRO A 327 -2.28 22.37 16.23
CA PRO A 327 -3.26 23.26 16.85
C PRO A 327 -2.93 23.63 18.30
N GLU A 328 -2.15 22.82 19.04
CA GLU A 328 -1.80 23.15 20.43
C GLU A 328 -0.80 24.31 20.52
N THR A 329 0.09 24.44 19.53
CA THR A 329 1.14 25.48 19.50
C THR A 329 0.84 26.62 18.53
N GLY A 330 -0.01 26.38 17.53
CA GLY A 330 -0.27 27.28 16.42
C GLY A 330 0.87 27.39 15.42
N LYS A 331 1.83 26.45 15.43
CA LYS A 331 3.03 26.49 14.59
C LYS A 331 3.05 25.34 13.61
N ARG A 332 3.86 25.48 12.55
CA ARG A 332 4.25 24.32 11.74
C ARG A 332 5.08 23.37 12.59
N PHE A 333 5.01 22.09 12.24
CA PHE A 333 5.69 21.04 12.99
C PHE A 333 6.56 20.12 12.13
N VAL A 334 6.52 20.27 10.80
CA VAL A 334 7.18 19.35 9.86
C VAL A 334 7.48 20.03 8.51
N LYS A 335 8.42 19.44 7.76
CA LYS A 335 8.62 19.69 6.33
C LYS A 335 7.43 19.13 5.54
N GLU A 336 6.52 19.96 5.04
CA GLU A 336 5.29 19.50 4.35
C GLU A 336 5.59 18.72 3.08
N THR A 337 6.69 19.06 2.38
CA THR A 337 7.19 18.36 1.19
C THR A 337 8.09 17.16 1.52
N GLY A 338 8.29 16.88 2.81
CA GLY A 338 8.98 15.71 3.31
C GLY A 338 8.25 14.42 2.97
N ASP A 339 8.94 13.30 3.19
CA ASP A 339 8.36 12.00 2.89
C ASP A 339 7.22 11.63 3.86
N ARG A 340 6.55 10.55 3.54
CA ARG A 340 5.33 10.10 4.22
C ARG A 340 5.62 9.67 5.67
N LYS A 341 6.80 9.08 5.89
CA LYS A 341 7.22 8.58 7.19
C LYS A 341 7.62 9.74 8.10
N GLU A 342 8.37 10.71 7.61
CA GLU A 342 8.72 11.92 8.36
C GLU A 342 7.46 12.61 8.90
N ARG A 343 6.49 12.86 8.03
CA ARG A 343 5.20 13.48 8.41
C ARG A 343 4.40 12.63 9.39
N ALA A 344 4.23 11.34 9.11
CA ALA A 344 3.42 10.48 9.98
C ALA A 344 4.05 10.23 11.35
N ASP A 345 5.36 9.97 11.40
CA ASP A 345 6.07 9.76 12.68
C ASP A 345 5.97 11.03 13.53
N LYS A 346 6.10 12.22 12.93
CA LYS A 346 5.95 13.48 13.65
C LYS A 346 4.54 13.70 14.21
N MET A 347 3.50 13.34 13.46
CA MET A 347 2.11 13.39 13.95
C MET A 347 1.89 12.40 15.13
N LEU A 348 2.46 11.21 15.04
CA LEU A 348 2.39 10.22 16.13
C LEU A 348 3.18 10.66 17.37
N GLU A 349 4.32 11.34 17.20
CA GLU A 349 5.09 11.94 18.30
C GLU A 349 4.31 13.03 19.03
N LEU A 350 3.56 13.86 18.30
CA LEU A 350 2.66 14.86 18.89
C LEU A 350 1.54 14.16 19.68
N GLY A 351 0.95 13.10 19.12
CA GLY A 351 -0.06 12.28 19.81
C GLY A 351 -1.47 12.86 19.76
N HIS A 352 -1.69 13.91 18.96
CA HIS A 352 -2.99 14.55 18.75
C HIS A 352 -3.20 14.97 17.30
N ILE A 353 -4.45 15.35 16.98
CA ILE A 353 -4.87 15.76 15.64
C ILE A 353 -4.11 17.02 15.20
N THR A 354 -3.61 17.01 13.96
CA THR A 354 -2.99 18.17 13.31
C THR A 354 -3.88 18.69 12.20
N LEU A 355 -3.53 19.81 11.58
CA LEU A 355 -4.32 20.44 10.51
C LEU A 355 -3.49 20.62 9.25
N VAL A 356 -4.14 20.64 8.09
CA VAL A 356 -3.59 21.21 6.85
C VAL A 356 -4.47 22.35 6.37
N MET A 357 -3.86 23.41 5.86
CA MET A 357 -4.54 24.61 5.38
C MET A 357 -4.01 25.09 4.03
N GLY A 358 -4.91 25.51 3.15
CA GLY A 358 -4.62 26.27 1.93
C GLY A 358 -5.63 27.39 1.73
N ASP A 359 -5.31 28.35 0.87
CA ASP A 359 -6.20 29.45 0.51
C ASP A 359 -6.82 29.26 -0.89
N THR A 360 -7.73 30.14 -1.30
CA THR A 360 -8.52 29.96 -2.54
C THR A 360 -7.65 29.73 -3.79
N PRO A 361 -6.63 30.56 -4.11
CA PRO A 361 -5.77 30.35 -5.27
C PRO A 361 -5.11 28.97 -5.30
N ALA A 362 -4.54 28.51 -4.18
CA ALA A 362 -3.89 27.20 -4.12
C ALA A 362 -4.91 26.06 -4.27
N VAL A 363 -6.04 26.14 -3.57
CA VAL A 363 -7.07 25.09 -3.58
C VAL A 363 -7.72 24.96 -4.95
N GLU A 364 -8.12 26.06 -5.58
CA GLU A 364 -8.75 26.02 -6.91
C GLU A 364 -7.80 25.53 -8.00
N ALA A 365 -6.50 25.83 -7.89
CA ALA A 365 -5.50 25.38 -8.86
C ALA A 365 -5.12 23.90 -8.69
N GLN A 366 -5.06 23.41 -7.45
CA GLN A 366 -4.46 22.11 -7.16
C GLN A 366 -5.47 21.00 -6.84
N VAL A 367 -6.60 21.33 -6.21
CA VAL A 367 -7.59 20.35 -5.74
C VAL A 367 -8.70 20.20 -6.78
N ALA A 368 -9.02 18.95 -7.15
CA ALA A 368 -10.11 18.71 -8.09
C ALA A 368 -11.47 19.17 -7.51
N PRO A 369 -12.34 19.83 -8.31
CA PRO A 369 -13.62 20.38 -7.81
C PRO A 369 -14.48 19.36 -7.06
N ARG A 370 -14.59 18.13 -7.59
CA ARG A 370 -15.27 16.99 -6.94
C ARG A 370 -14.79 16.73 -5.50
N ILE A 371 -13.49 16.85 -5.25
CA ILE A 371 -12.88 16.57 -3.94
C ILE A 371 -13.23 17.70 -2.98
N LEU A 372 -13.11 18.95 -3.42
CA LEU A 372 -13.46 20.11 -2.62
C LEU A 372 -14.96 20.12 -2.28
N GLU A 373 -15.82 20.00 -3.29
CA GLU A 373 -17.29 19.97 -3.11
C GLU A 373 -17.73 18.82 -2.19
N GLY A 374 -17.19 17.62 -2.42
CA GLY A 374 -17.47 16.45 -1.60
C GLY A 374 -17.03 16.64 -0.16
N GLY A 375 -15.81 17.12 0.05
CA GLY A 375 -15.26 17.33 1.40
C GLY A 375 -15.93 18.46 2.17
N LEU A 376 -16.32 19.55 1.50
CA LEU A 376 -17.13 20.62 2.09
C LEU A 376 -18.52 20.12 2.49
N LYS A 377 -19.15 19.30 1.62
CA LYS A 377 -20.47 18.73 1.88
C LYS A 377 -20.47 17.76 3.07
N THR A 378 -19.41 16.96 3.24
CA THR A 378 -19.29 16.05 4.39
C THR A 378 -18.79 16.75 5.65
N GLY A 379 -18.20 17.95 5.52
CA GLY A 379 -17.63 18.72 6.61
C GLY A 379 -16.21 18.29 6.99
N VAL A 380 -15.58 17.37 6.25
CA VAL A 380 -14.18 16.97 6.49
C VAL A 380 -13.18 18.04 6.00
N ILE A 381 -13.58 18.81 4.98
CA ILE A 381 -12.91 20.05 4.58
C ILE A 381 -13.83 21.19 5.03
N MET A 382 -13.27 22.17 5.71
CA MET A 382 -13.98 23.32 6.26
C MET A 382 -13.46 24.61 5.62
N ALA A 383 -14.33 25.60 5.43
CA ALA A 383 -14.00 26.89 4.85
C ALA A 383 -14.19 28.02 5.87
N PHE A 384 -13.24 28.96 5.93
CA PHE A 384 -13.23 30.07 6.89
C PHE A 384 -12.89 31.39 6.20
N ASP A 385 -13.56 32.47 6.58
CA ASP A 385 -13.29 33.79 6.00
C ASP A 385 -12.03 34.47 6.58
N THR A 386 -11.56 34.03 7.74
CA THR A 386 -10.41 34.63 8.43
C THR A 386 -9.54 33.59 9.15
N ILE A 387 -8.25 33.88 9.30
CA ILE A 387 -7.31 33.08 10.09
C ILE A 387 -7.75 33.02 11.57
N GLU A 388 -8.32 34.09 12.09
CA GLU A 388 -8.85 34.14 13.46
C GLU A 388 -10.05 33.20 13.66
N ALA A 389 -10.89 32.99 12.63
CA ALA A 389 -12.00 32.04 12.70
C ALA A 389 -11.50 30.59 12.78
N ILE A 390 -10.43 30.25 12.04
CA ILE A 390 -9.76 28.95 12.14
C ILE A 390 -9.21 28.76 13.57
N ALA A 391 -8.53 29.78 14.10
CA ALA A 391 -7.96 29.71 15.44
C ALA A 391 -9.04 29.48 16.51
N ALA A 392 -10.19 30.15 16.39
CA ALA A 392 -11.31 29.96 17.30
C ALA A 392 -11.91 28.55 17.20
N GLU A 393 -12.12 28.03 15.99
CA GLU A 393 -12.71 26.70 15.77
C GLU A 393 -11.85 25.58 16.36
N PHE A 394 -10.54 25.60 16.12
CA PHE A 394 -9.63 24.54 16.56
C PHE A 394 -8.90 24.86 17.86
N SER A 395 -9.33 25.89 18.58
CA SER A 395 -8.71 26.34 19.84
C SER A 395 -7.19 26.62 19.74
N ILE A 396 -6.75 27.14 18.59
CA ILE A 396 -5.35 27.47 18.31
C ILE A 396 -4.97 28.79 18.98
N PRO A 397 -3.76 28.95 19.54
CA PRO A 397 -3.25 30.24 20.01
C PRO A 397 -3.19 31.28 18.86
N ALA A 398 -4.22 32.11 18.74
CA ALA A 398 -4.42 32.99 17.58
C ALA A 398 -3.23 33.91 17.25
N ALA A 399 -2.53 34.42 18.27
CA ALA A 399 -1.36 35.26 18.08
C ALA A 399 -0.17 34.50 17.46
N GLU A 400 0.10 33.29 17.96
CA GLU A 400 1.17 32.43 17.43
C GLU A 400 0.82 31.97 16.01
N PHE A 401 -0.43 31.57 15.77
CA PHE A 401 -0.87 31.10 14.47
C PHE A 401 -0.79 32.17 13.38
N LYS A 402 -1.20 33.41 13.69
CA LYS A 402 -1.06 34.53 12.76
C LYS A 402 0.41 34.85 12.45
N ALA A 403 1.27 34.76 13.45
CA ALA A 403 2.71 34.94 13.26
C ALA A 403 3.29 33.84 12.36
N GLU A 404 2.84 32.60 12.54
CA GLU A 404 3.26 31.45 11.71
C GLU A 404 2.84 31.61 10.25
N VAL A 405 1.58 31.99 9.97
CA VAL A 405 1.11 32.27 8.60
C VAL A 405 1.91 33.40 7.95
N THR A 406 2.20 34.46 8.72
CA THR A 406 3.05 35.57 8.23
C THR A 406 4.46 35.10 7.89
N ARG A 407 5.03 34.22 8.73
CA ARG A 407 6.37 33.65 8.53
C ARG A 407 6.43 32.78 7.27
N TRP A 408 5.44 31.91 7.08
CA TRP A 408 5.28 31.10 5.86
C TRP A 408 5.18 31.96 4.60
N ASN A 409 4.32 32.98 4.60
CA ASN A 409 4.18 33.89 3.47
C ASN A 409 5.51 34.57 3.10
N GLY A 410 6.35 34.84 4.11
CA GLY A 410 7.73 35.29 3.92
C GLY A 410 8.60 34.26 3.18
N PHE A 411 8.53 32.98 3.55
CA PHE A 411 9.25 31.90 2.87
C PHE A 411 8.79 31.70 1.42
N VAL A 412 7.48 31.73 1.18
CA VAL A 412 6.93 31.63 -0.18
C VAL A 412 7.42 32.78 -1.04
N SER A 413 7.38 34.01 -0.51
CA SER A 413 7.87 35.20 -1.22
C SER A 413 9.39 35.16 -1.50
N ALA A 414 10.16 34.53 -0.62
CA ALA A 414 11.60 34.36 -0.77
C ALA A 414 11.98 33.12 -1.61
N GLY A 415 11.03 32.23 -1.90
CA GLY A 415 11.30 30.93 -2.54
C GLY A 415 12.12 29.96 -1.69
N LYS A 416 12.17 30.16 -0.36
CA LYS A 416 13.02 29.38 0.55
C LYS A 416 12.42 29.28 1.94
N ASP A 417 12.26 28.05 2.42
CA ASP A 417 11.87 27.74 3.80
C ASP A 417 13.10 27.55 4.69
N ASP A 418 13.38 28.53 5.56
CA ASP A 418 14.52 28.46 6.47
C ASP A 418 14.24 27.62 7.74
N ASP A 419 12.98 27.21 7.99
CA ASP A 419 12.62 26.46 9.19
C ASP A 419 12.78 24.96 9.01
N PHE A 420 12.24 24.41 7.92
CA PHE A 420 12.22 22.97 7.66
C PHE A 420 12.82 22.57 6.32
N ASP A 421 13.36 23.52 5.55
CA ASP A 421 13.89 23.27 4.20
C ASP A 421 12.82 22.64 3.28
N ALA A 422 11.53 22.97 3.48
CA ALA A 422 10.48 22.55 2.58
C ALA A 422 10.68 23.18 1.19
N LEU A 423 10.50 22.37 0.14
CA LEU A 423 10.47 22.88 -1.24
C LEU A 423 9.29 23.84 -1.41
N ILE A 424 9.60 25.09 -1.76
CA ILE A 424 8.60 26.07 -2.21
C ILE A 424 8.47 25.93 -3.72
N LEU A 425 7.28 25.55 -4.20
CA LEU A 425 7.02 25.37 -5.63
C LEU A 425 6.96 26.74 -6.32
N GLU A 426 7.43 26.84 -7.57
CA GLU A 426 7.56 28.12 -8.28
C GLU A 426 6.23 28.88 -8.44
N ASN A 427 5.11 28.15 -8.48
CA ASN A 427 3.77 28.69 -8.60
C ASN A 427 3.02 28.76 -7.26
N ALA A 428 3.70 28.57 -6.12
CA ALA A 428 3.13 28.82 -4.80
C ALA A 428 2.95 30.33 -4.57
N ALA A 429 1.89 30.69 -3.84
CA ALA A 429 1.58 32.06 -3.47
C ALA A 429 1.40 32.19 -1.95
N PRO A 430 1.66 33.37 -1.36
CA PRO A 430 1.32 33.65 0.02
C PRO A 430 -0.15 33.32 0.33
N ILE A 431 -0.40 32.72 1.49
CA ILE A 431 -1.74 32.39 1.97
C ILE A 431 -2.40 33.66 2.48
N GLU A 432 -3.27 34.25 1.67
CA GLU A 432 -3.90 35.55 1.96
C GLU A 432 -5.36 35.65 1.50
N THR A 433 -5.80 34.80 0.58
CA THR A 433 -7.09 34.97 -0.10
C THR A 433 -8.16 34.02 0.46
N PRO A 434 -9.15 34.52 1.23
CA PRO A 434 -10.22 33.69 1.74
C PRO A 434 -11.18 33.21 0.62
N PRO A 435 -12.01 32.20 0.88
CA PRO A 435 -11.99 31.36 2.08
C PRO A 435 -10.69 30.56 2.23
N PHE A 436 -10.26 30.38 3.47
CA PHE A 436 -9.21 29.46 3.85
C PHE A 436 -9.83 28.09 4.09
N TYR A 437 -9.27 27.06 3.46
CA TYR A 437 -9.75 25.70 3.55
C TYR A 437 -8.87 24.88 4.48
N VAL A 438 -9.49 24.17 5.43
CA VAL A 438 -8.79 23.41 6.47
C VAL A 438 -9.34 21.99 6.55
N ALA A 439 -8.46 21.01 6.76
CA ALA A 439 -8.84 19.65 7.11
C ALA A 439 -8.06 19.15 8.33
N LYS A 440 -8.70 18.33 9.16
CA LYS A 440 -8.04 17.60 10.25
C LYS A 440 -7.25 16.44 9.70
N LEU A 441 -6.09 16.19 10.31
CA LEU A 441 -5.17 15.14 9.90
C LEU A 441 -4.83 14.20 11.06
N TRP A 442 -4.90 12.91 10.76
CA TRP A 442 -4.43 11.81 11.61
C TRP A 442 -3.96 10.66 10.73
N PRO A 443 -2.80 10.02 11.00
CA PRO A 443 -2.28 8.98 10.12
C PRO A 443 -3.15 7.72 10.08
N LYS A 444 -3.14 7.01 8.94
CA LYS A 444 -3.74 5.67 8.77
C LYS A 444 -2.77 4.70 8.13
N VAL A 445 -2.92 3.40 8.42
CA VAL A 445 -2.14 2.35 7.75
C VAL A 445 -2.47 2.35 6.25
N HIS A 446 -1.43 2.33 5.41
CA HIS A 446 -1.59 2.64 3.99
C HIS A 446 -0.98 1.61 3.05
N HIS A 447 0.25 1.16 3.29
CA HIS A 447 0.97 0.29 2.36
C HIS A 447 1.98 -0.59 3.09
N THR A 448 2.16 -1.83 2.67
CA THR A 448 3.16 -2.75 3.22
C THR A 448 4.30 -2.92 2.22
N MET A 449 5.48 -2.39 2.52
CA MET A 449 6.61 -2.37 1.56
C MET A 449 7.33 -3.72 1.46
N GLY A 450 7.17 -4.55 2.49
CA GLY A 450 7.67 -5.92 2.49
C GLY A 450 6.68 -6.92 1.91
N GLY A 451 7.22 -8.09 1.60
CA GLY A 451 6.47 -9.18 0.98
C GLY A 451 7.42 -10.25 0.45
N LEU A 452 6.94 -11.03 -0.52
CA LEU A 452 7.71 -12.09 -1.17
C LEU A 452 8.93 -11.53 -1.89
N VAL A 453 10.06 -12.23 -1.75
CA VAL A 453 11.25 -12.01 -2.57
C VAL A 453 11.01 -12.66 -3.93
N THR A 454 11.27 -11.89 -4.99
CA THR A 454 11.29 -12.42 -6.36
C THR A 454 12.60 -12.05 -7.05
N ASN A 455 13.01 -12.83 -8.04
CA ASN A 455 14.00 -12.35 -9.01
C ASN A 455 13.38 -11.32 -9.97
N LEU A 456 14.18 -10.83 -10.93
CA LEU A 456 13.73 -9.85 -11.93
C LEU A 456 12.78 -10.44 -12.97
N GLN A 457 12.65 -11.77 -13.05
CA GLN A 457 11.65 -12.49 -13.85
C GLN A 457 10.35 -12.74 -13.06
N ALA A 458 10.18 -12.09 -11.90
CA ALA A 458 9.03 -12.22 -11.01
C ALA A 458 8.80 -13.64 -10.44
N GLN A 459 9.79 -14.54 -10.52
CA GLN A 459 9.71 -15.86 -9.88
C GLN A 459 9.94 -15.71 -8.38
N VAL A 460 9.11 -16.34 -7.57
CA VAL A 460 9.24 -16.31 -6.11
C VAL A 460 10.48 -17.11 -5.70
N ILE A 461 11.26 -16.56 -4.78
CA ILE A 461 12.51 -17.17 -4.29
C ILE A 461 12.23 -17.89 -2.97
N ASP A 462 12.78 -19.09 -2.82
CA ASP A 462 12.67 -19.91 -1.61
C ASP A 462 13.74 -19.56 -0.55
N GLN A 463 13.65 -20.22 0.61
CA GLN A 463 14.61 -20.08 1.73
C GLN A 463 16.04 -20.57 1.38
N ASP A 464 16.21 -21.33 0.30
CA ASP A 464 17.50 -21.81 -0.22
C ASP A 464 18.03 -20.94 -1.38
N PHE A 465 17.39 -19.79 -1.63
CA PHE A 465 17.71 -18.80 -2.65
C PHE A 465 17.48 -19.27 -4.10
N ASN A 466 16.63 -20.27 -4.32
CA ASN A 466 16.26 -20.77 -5.64
C ASN A 466 14.84 -20.31 -6.03
N PRO A 467 14.54 -20.14 -7.32
CA PRO A 467 13.16 -19.96 -7.77
C PRO A 467 12.28 -21.16 -7.41
N ILE A 468 11.09 -20.91 -6.86
CA ILE A 468 10.05 -21.93 -6.67
C ILE A 468 9.41 -22.20 -8.03
N PRO A 469 9.55 -23.41 -8.60
CA PRO A 469 8.99 -23.71 -9.90
C PRO A 469 7.47 -23.56 -9.92
N GLY A 470 6.94 -22.88 -10.94
CA GLY A 470 5.51 -22.65 -11.10
C GLY A 470 4.94 -21.50 -10.25
N LEU A 471 5.75 -20.77 -9.47
CA LEU A 471 5.26 -19.68 -8.62
C LEU A 471 5.89 -18.32 -8.97
N TYR A 472 5.03 -17.35 -9.29
CA TYR A 472 5.37 -15.98 -9.62
C TYR A 472 4.63 -15.02 -8.72
N ALA A 473 5.14 -13.79 -8.55
CA ALA A 473 4.46 -12.75 -7.79
C ALA A 473 4.74 -11.34 -8.30
N ALA A 474 3.75 -10.44 -8.18
CA ALA A 474 3.89 -9.05 -8.59
C ALA A 474 3.00 -8.09 -7.77
N GLY A 475 3.43 -6.83 -7.68
CA GLY A 475 2.75 -5.78 -6.93
C GLY A 475 3.05 -5.81 -5.42
N GLU A 476 2.17 -5.22 -4.60
CA GLU A 476 2.40 -5.01 -3.15
C GLU A 476 2.58 -6.30 -2.34
N ILE A 477 2.23 -7.47 -2.89
CA ILE A 477 2.58 -8.75 -2.25
C ILE A 477 4.10 -9.01 -2.23
N CYS A 478 4.88 -8.30 -3.06
CA CYS A 478 6.33 -8.44 -3.19
C CYS A 478 7.07 -7.38 -2.38
N GLY A 479 8.23 -7.77 -1.84
CA GLY A 479 9.14 -6.87 -1.15
C GLY A 479 10.34 -6.43 -2.00
N GLY A 480 11.02 -5.40 -1.52
CA GLY A 480 12.35 -4.98 -2.00
C GLY A 480 12.36 -3.73 -2.88
N THR A 481 11.31 -3.43 -3.66
CA THR A 481 11.30 -2.23 -4.51
C THR A 481 11.35 -0.93 -3.69
N HIS A 482 10.62 -0.87 -2.58
CA HIS A 482 10.32 0.39 -1.90
C HIS A 482 11.16 0.67 -0.64
N GLY A 483 11.94 -0.30 -0.17
CA GLY A 483 12.73 -0.16 1.06
C GLY A 483 11.87 0.29 2.25
N ALA A 484 12.38 1.23 3.06
CA ALA A 484 11.70 1.68 4.27
C ALA A 484 10.49 2.61 4.04
N VAL A 485 10.41 3.31 2.90
CA VAL A 485 9.33 4.24 2.58
C VAL A 485 9.05 4.16 1.09
N ARG A 486 7.85 3.71 0.73
CA ARG A 486 7.37 3.84 -0.63
C ARG A 486 7.17 5.32 -0.98
N LEU A 487 7.88 5.80 -1.98
CA LEU A 487 7.67 7.13 -2.55
C LEU A 487 6.27 7.23 -3.19
N GLY A 488 5.66 8.43 -3.13
CA GLY A 488 4.36 8.69 -3.77
C GLY A 488 4.37 8.26 -5.24
N SER A 489 3.20 7.88 -5.78
CA SER A 489 2.98 7.48 -7.18
C SER A 489 3.82 6.33 -7.79
N CYS A 490 4.85 5.82 -7.10
CA CYS A 490 5.69 4.72 -7.62
C CYS A 490 5.07 3.32 -7.50
N ALA A 491 4.05 3.11 -6.64
CA ALA A 491 3.40 1.80 -6.48
C ALA A 491 2.66 1.37 -7.76
N ILE A 492 1.97 2.31 -8.43
CA ILE A 492 1.26 2.01 -9.67
C ILE A 492 2.25 1.54 -10.73
N THR A 493 3.37 2.26 -10.85
CA THR A 493 4.47 1.92 -11.77
C THR A 493 5.06 0.55 -11.47
N ASP A 494 5.37 0.25 -10.20
CA ASP A 494 5.82 -1.09 -9.77
C ASP A 494 4.82 -2.18 -10.18
N CYS A 495 3.56 -2.03 -9.77
CA CYS A 495 2.51 -3.00 -10.06
C CYS A 495 2.34 -3.25 -11.56
N VAL A 496 2.31 -2.22 -12.40
CA VAL A 496 2.18 -2.38 -13.85
C VAL A 496 3.44 -3.02 -14.44
N VAL A 497 4.64 -2.55 -14.07
CA VAL A 497 5.90 -3.09 -14.62
C VAL A 497 6.06 -4.57 -14.26
N PHE A 498 6.02 -4.91 -12.96
CA PHE A 498 6.23 -6.29 -12.53
C PHE A 498 5.02 -7.18 -12.81
N GLY A 499 3.81 -6.64 -12.87
CA GLY A 499 2.63 -7.38 -13.35
C GLY A 499 2.81 -7.85 -14.79
N ARG A 500 3.27 -6.95 -15.67
CA ARG A 500 3.55 -7.29 -17.07
C ARG A 500 4.67 -8.32 -17.19
N ILE A 501 5.77 -8.12 -16.47
CA ILE A 501 6.88 -9.08 -16.43
C ILE A 501 6.39 -10.46 -15.97
N ALA A 502 5.62 -10.52 -14.88
CA ALA A 502 5.12 -11.80 -14.37
C ALA A 502 4.25 -12.53 -15.40
N GLY A 503 3.35 -11.82 -16.10
CA GLY A 503 2.54 -12.40 -17.18
C GLY A 503 3.36 -12.92 -18.34
N GLN A 504 4.38 -12.16 -18.77
CA GLN A 504 5.27 -12.56 -19.86
C GLN A 504 6.15 -13.77 -19.48
N GLU A 505 6.65 -13.82 -18.25
CA GLU A 505 7.56 -14.87 -17.79
C GLU A 505 6.81 -16.17 -17.49
N VAL A 506 5.63 -16.12 -16.84
CA VAL A 506 4.82 -17.33 -16.62
C VAL A 506 4.39 -17.95 -17.95
N ALA A 507 4.07 -17.13 -18.96
CA ALA A 507 3.70 -17.63 -20.29
C ALA A 507 4.85 -18.40 -20.99
N LYS A 508 6.11 -18.09 -20.67
CA LYS A 508 7.30 -18.78 -21.20
C LYS A 508 7.61 -20.09 -20.47
N ALA A 509 7.02 -20.33 -19.30
CA ALA A 509 7.30 -21.53 -18.51
C ALA A 509 6.88 -22.80 -19.27
N ASP A 510 7.69 -23.85 -19.15
CA ASP A 510 7.41 -25.16 -19.73
C ASP A 510 6.31 -25.86 -18.94
N ALA A 511 5.31 -26.39 -19.66
CA ALA A 511 4.14 -27.04 -19.06
C ALA A 511 4.46 -28.38 -18.35
N SER A 512 5.68 -28.88 -18.51
CA SER A 512 6.12 -30.23 -18.14
C SER A 512 7.40 -30.27 -17.31
N ALA A 513 7.91 -29.11 -16.90
CA ALA A 513 9.15 -28.96 -16.13
C ALA A 513 8.87 -28.80 -14.64
#